data_AF-A0A940R9T5-F1
#
_entry.id   AF-A0A940R9T5-F1
#
_cell.length_a   1.000
_cell.length_b   1.000
_cell.length_c   1.000
_cell.angle_alpha   90.00
_cell.angle_beta   90.00
_cell.angle_gamma   90.00
#
_symmetry.space_group_name_H-M   'P 1'
#
loop_
_entity.id
_entity.type
_entity.pdbx_description
1 polymer ?
#
loop_
_entity_poly.entity_id
_entity_poly.type
_entity_poly.pdbx_seq_one_letter_code
_entity_poly.pdbx_strand_id
1 'polypeptide(L)'
;MTRIFFLLLFLVSVNAFAMGQNLFKSDDVFIADFEEGNFKGWDIKRIPQDHSAVIQEDVVRSGHKAVRFELRQNENVSGGFRSELRDPYWAPLFKDTWYTLSFLVPEDFPMESTNSCVFAQWHDQQDPGDGDRNPPIAIRLRGNGTLNITGRYNAEKIQHGKPGPEITFYADPNFKRGEWNDFK
;
A
#
# COMPACT_ATOMS: atom_id res chain seq x y z
N MET A 1 25.25 -62.75 0.28
CA MET A 1 24.85 -62.02 1.49
C MET A 1 24.71 -60.55 1.12
N THR A 2 23.52 -60.05 0.74
CA THR A 2 22.47 -59.49 1.65
C THR A 2 23.01 -58.21 2.31
N ARG A 3 22.50 -56.97 2.12
CA ARG A 3 21.26 -56.40 1.59
C ARG A 3 21.53 -54.93 1.16
N ILE A 4 20.80 -54.46 0.15
CA ILE A 4 20.57 -53.03 -0.16
C ILE A 4 19.59 -52.44 0.86
N PHE A 5 19.71 -51.15 1.21
CA PHE A 5 18.56 -50.26 1.43
C PHE A 5 18.92 -48.79 1.15
N PHE A 6 18.15 -48.15 0.26
CA PHE A 6 17.90 -46.70 0.23
C PHE A 6 16.84 -46.38 1.28
N LEU A 7 16.90 -45.18 1.88
CA LEU A 7 15.69 -44.57 2.44
C LEU A 7 15.67 -43.05 2.23
N LEU A 8 14.79 -42.66 1.31
CA LEU A 8 14.08 -41.38 1.24
C LEU A 8 13.40 -41.10 2.58
N LEU A 9 13.44 -39.88 3.09
CA LEU A 9 12.44 -39.41 4.06
C LEU A 9 11.47 -38.45 3.35
N PHE A 10 10.27 -38.95 3.05
CA PHE A 10 9.05 -38.17 2.94
C PHE A 10 8.29 -38.29 4.28
N LEU A 11 7.75 -37.17 4.75
CA LEU A 11 6.62 -37.11 5.70
C LEU A 11 5.74 -35.98 5.15
N VAL A 12 4.75 -36.29 4.31
CA VAL A 12 3.37 -36.73 4.61
C VAL A 12 2.65 -35.82 5.60
N SER A 13 1.63 -35.17 5.04
CA SER A 13 0.60 -34.34 5.63
C SER A 13 -0.08 -34.99 6.84
N VAL A 14 -0.27 -34.17 7.89
CA VAL A 14 -1.37 -34.40 8.83
C VAL A 14 -2.53 -33.52 8.36
N ASN A 15 -3.57 -34.18 7.86
CA ASN A 15 -4.92 -33.60 7.84
C ASN A 15 -5.32 -33.34 9.29
N ALA A 16 -5.14 -32.10 9.75
CA ALA A 16 -5.89 -31.59 10.88
C ALA A 16 -7.18 -30.98 10.33
N PHE A 17 -8.16 -31.81 10.00
CA PHE A 17 -9.52 -31.33 9.80
C PHE A 17 -10.31 -31.51 11.11
N ALA A 18 -10.70 -30.36 11.65
CA ALA A 18 -11.80 -30.13 12.59
C ALA A 18 -11.69 -30.70 14.01
N MET A 19 -11.00 -29.96 14.88
CA MET A 19 -11.63 -29.52 16.13
C MET A 19 -11.00 -28.19 16.55
N GLY A 20 -11.69 -27.12 16.19
CA GLY A 20 -11.18 -25.75 16.23
C GLY A 20 -11.64 -24.90 15.05
N GLN A 21 -12.78 -25.22 14.42
CA GLN A 21 -13.53 -24.23 13.63
C GLN A 21 -14.16 -23.22 14.59
N ASN A 22 -13.29 -22.41 15.18
CA ASN A 22 -13.50 -21.06 15.69
C ASN A 22 -12.13 -20.36 15.66
N LEU A 23 -11.35 -20.61 14.61
CA LEU A 23 -10.29 -19.70 14.19
C LEU A 23 -11.01 -18.41 13.80
N PHE A 24 -10.88 -17.40 14.67
CA PHE A 24 -11.41 -16.04 14.55
C PHE A 24 -12.05 -15.78 13.18
N LYS A 25 -13.38 -15.83 13.14
CA LYS A 25 -14.09 -15.05 12.12
C LYS A 25 -13.84 -13.60 12.51
N SER A 26 -12.74 -13.05 12.00
CA SER A 26 -12.48 -11.62 12.12
C SER A 26 -13.52 -10.93 11.25
N ASP A 27 -14.65 -10.59 11.83
CA ASP A 27 -15.68 -9.79 11.16
C ASP A 27 -15.17 -8.37 10.81
N ASP A 28 -13.91 -8.01 11.13
CA ASP A 28 -13.33 -6.66 10.98
C ASP A 28 -12.11 -6.55 10.03
N VAL A 29 -11.83 -7.53 9.15
CA VAL A 29 -10.79 -7.33 8.12
C VAL A 29 -11.43 -6.65 6.91
N PHE A 30 -11.10 -5.37 6.70
CA PHE A 30 -11.44 -4.70 5.45
C PHE A 30 -10.59 -5.28 4.31
N ILE A 31 -11.26 -5.92 3.35
CA ILE A 31 -10.64 -6.44 2.14
C ILE A 31 -11.09 -5.59 0.97
N ALA A 32 -10.13 -4.99 0.29
CA ALA A 32 -10.35 -4.23 -0.94
C ALA A 32 -9.79 -5.01 -2.13
N ASP A 33 -10.49 -6.06 -2.53
CA ASP A 33 -10.15 -6.87 -3.71
C ASP A 33 -10.72 -6.31 -5.02
N PHE A 34 -11.65 -5.34 -4.93
CA PHE A 34 -12.33 -4.70 -6.06
C PHE A 34 -13.22 -5.63 -6.91
N GLU A 35 -13.49 -6.86 -6.47
CA GLU A 35 -14.24 -7.85 -7.25
C GLU A 35 -15.70 -7.42 -7.50
N GLU A 36 -16.27 -6.63 -6.58
CA GLU A 36 -17.61 -6.02 -6.75
C GLU A 36 -17.66 -4.98 -7.91
N GLY A 37 -16.53 -4.61 -8.51
CA GLY A 37 -16.49 -3.66 -9.62
C GLY A 37 -16.78 -2.21 -9.21
N ASN A 38 -16.63 -1.89 -7.93
CA ASN A 38 -16.85 -0.55 -7.40
C ASN A 38 -15.86 -0.22 -6.25
N PHE A 39 -15.87 1.04 -5.79
CA PHE A 39 -15.01 1.52 -4.70
C PHE A 39 -15.68 1.45 -3.31
N LYS A 40 -16.66 0.55 -3.11
CA LYS A 40 -17.35 0.43 -1.82
C LYS A 40 -16.36 0.19 -0.68
N GLY A 41 -16.57 0.92 0.41
CA GLY A 41 -15.66 0.94 1.56
C GLY A 41 -14.56 2.01 1.49
N TRP A 42 -14.33 2.65 0.33
CA TRP A 42 -13.35 3.72 0.19
C TRP A 42 -14.01 5.11 0.15
N ASP A 43 -13.32 6.12 0.68
CA ASP A 43 -13.61 7.53 0.41
C ASP A 43 -12.89 7.96 -0.87
N ILE A 44 -13.68 8.38 -1.87
CA ILE A 44 -13.26 8.66 -3.24
C ILE A 44 -13.09 10.16 -3.54
N LYS A 45 -13.18 11.05 -2.53
CA LYS A 45 -13.11 12.52 -2.73
C LYS A 45 -11.82 13.02 -3.37
N ARG A 46 -10.77 12.19 -3.39
CA ARG A 46 -9.43 12.53 -3.91
C ARG A 46 -9.16 11.93 -5.29
N ILE A 47 -10.20 11.59 -6.03
CA ILE A 47 -10.14 11.17 -7.43
C ILE A 47 -10.54 12.39 -8.28
N PRO A 48 -9.61 13.03 -9.02
CA PRO A 48 -9.89 14.30 -9.68
C PRO A 48 -10.74 14.16 -10.95
N GLN A 49 -10.63 13.03 -11.66
CA GLN A 49 -11.32 12.74 -12.92
C GLN A 49 -11.75 11.27 -12.97
N ASP A 50 -12.73 10.93 -13.81
CA ASP A 50 -13.24 9.56 -13.94
C ASP A 50 -12.15 8.54 -14.36
N HIS A 51 -11.16 8.95 -15.17
CA HIS A 51 -10.05 8.08 -15.55
C HIS A 51 -8.98 7.94 -14.46
N SER A 52 -9.01 8.79 -13.43
CA SER A 52 -7.91 8.86 -12.47
C SER A 52 -7.87 7.66 -11.51
N ALA A 53 -8.97 6.93 -11.39
CA ALA A 53 -9.04 5.64 -10.73
C ALA A 53 -10.11 4.80 -11.42
N VAL A 54 -9.70 3.68 -12.01
CA VAL A 54 -10.59 2.79 -12.77
C VAL A 54 -10.40 1.36 -12.28
N ILE A 55 -11.51 0.66 -12.04
CA ILE A 55 -11.47 -0.78 -11.82
C ILE A 55 -11.40 -1.48 -13.17
N GLN A 56 -10.40 -2.33 -13.34
CA GLN A 56 -10.07 -2.99 -14.61
C GLN A 56 -9.71 -4.46 -14.40
N GLU A 57 -9.67 -5.21 -15.51
CA GLU A 57 -9.58 -6.68 -15.52
C GLU A 57 -8.32 -7.21 -16.24
N ASP A 58 -7.53 -6.34 -16.88
CA ASP A 58 -6.39 -6.74 -17.72
C ASP A 58 -5.13 -7.02 -16.89
N VAL A 59 -4.81 -6.13 -15.93
CA VAL A 59 -3.61 -6.23 -15.08
C VAL A 59 -4.05 -6.42 -13.64
N VAL A 60 -4.10 -7.67 -13.19
CA VAL A 60 -4.70 -8.04 -11.90
C VAL A 60 -3.72 -8.88 -11.07
N ARG A 61 -3.64 -8.62 -9.75
CA ARG A 61 -2.78 -9.38 -8.83
C ARG A 61 -3.36 -10.76 -8.48
N SER A 62 -4.65 -10.77 -8.21
CA SER A 62 -5.44 -11.89 -7.71
C SER A 62 -6.90 -11.63 -8.01
N GLY A 63 -7.70 -12.68 -8.22
CA GLY A 63 -9.10 -12.50 -8.63
C GLY A 63 -9.19 -12.07 -10.11
N HIS A 64 -10.15 -11.21 -10.41
CA HIS A 64 -10.45 -10.73 -11.75
C HIS A 64 -10.36 -9.21 -11.88
N LYS A 65 -10.25 -8.47 -10.77
CA LYS A 65 -10.26 -7.00 -10.78
C LYS A 65 -9.13 -6.39 -9.97
N ALA A 66 -8.70 -5.22 -10.41
CA ALA A 66 -7.80 -4.35 -9.67
C ALA A 66 -8.11 -2.89 -9.96
N VAL A 67 -7.78 -2.00 -9.03
CA VAL A 67 -7.80 -0.56 -9.30
C VAL A 67 -6.54 -0.14 -10.05
N ARG A 68 -6.71 0.67 -11.10
CA ARG A 68 -5.66 1.37 -11.83
C ARG A 68 -5.79 2.86 -11.58
N PHE A 69 -4.70 3.47 -11.12
CA PHE A 69 -4.63 4.93 -10.97
C PHE A 69 -3.91 5.56 -12.16
N GLU A 70 -4.41 6.70 -12.62
CA GLU A 70 -3.78 7.51 -13.67
C GLU A 70 -3.86 8.99 -13.27
N LEU A 71 -2.76 9.71 -13.43
CA LEU A 71 -2.77 11.16 -13.30
C LEU A 71 -2.15 11.76 -14.54
N ARG A 72 -2.89 12.64 -15.20
CA ARG A 72 -2.39 13.40 -16.33
C ARG A 72 -1.84 14.73 -15.85
N GLN A 73 -1.07 15.36 -16.74
CA GLN A 73 -0.51 16.67 -16.47
C GLN A 73 -1.62 17.67 -16.12
N ASN A 74 -1.40 18.50 -15.10
CA ASN A 74 -2.32 19.54 -14.61
C ASN A 74 -3.58 19.02 -13.91
N GLU A 75 -3.71 17.72 -13.63
CA GLU A 75 -4.82 17.19 -12.82
C GLU A 75 -4.51 17.30 -11.34
N ASN A 76 -5.27 18.15 -10.64
CA ASN A 76 -5.08 18.39 -9.22
C ASN A 76 -6.37 18.21 -8.42
N VAL A 77 -6.22 17.75 -7.18
CA VAL A 77 -7.29 17.72 -6.17
C VAL A 77 -6.68 17.95 -4.79
N SER A 78 -7.41 18.66 -3.92
CA SER A 78 -6.96 18.96 -2.55
C SER A 78 -5.55 19.58 -2.50
N GLY A 79 -5.26 20.51 -3.42
CA GLY A 79 -4.00 21.26 -3.42
C GLY A 79 -2.77 20.53 -3.98
N GLY A 80 -2.92 19.37 -4.63
CA GLY A 80 -1.79 18.67 -5.26
C GLY A 80 -2.17 17.72 -6.39
N PHE A 81 -1.17 17.16 -7.07
CA PHE A 81 -1.32 16.13 -8.09
C PHE A 81 -1.57 14.77 -7.42
N ARG A 82 -2.82 14.28 -7.46
CA ARG A 82 -3.24 13.15 -6.63
C ARG A 82 -4.45 12.44 -7.21
N SER A 83 -4.43 11.11 -7.14
CA SER A 83 -5.60 10.24 -7.27
C SER A 83 -5.49 9.20 -6.15
N GLU A 84 -6.36 9.26 -5.16
CA GLU A 84 -6.27 8.41 -3.96
C GLU A 84 -7.63 7.86 -3.53
N LEU A 85 -7.63 6.58 -3.14
CA LEU A 85 -8.68 6.00 -2.32
C LEU A 85 -8.27 6.12 -0.85
N ARG A 86 -9.16 6.65 -0.01
CA ARG A 86 -8.90 6.80 1.43
C ARG A 86 -9.67 5.74 2.21
N ASP A 87 -8.94 4.97 3.01
CA ASP A 87 -9.51 4.05 4.00
C ASP A 87 -10.22 4.88 5.10
N PRO A 88 -11.52 4.67 5.36
CA PRO A 88 -12.24 5.36 6.43
C PRO A 88 -11.84 4.87 7.83
N TYR A 89 -11.09 3.77 7.96
CA TYR A 89 -10.63 3.25 9.24
C TYR A 89 -9.64 4.20 9.92
N TRP A 90 -9.91 4.48 11.19
CA TRP A 90 -9.09 5.32 12.05
C TRP A 90 -8.23 4.43 12.94
N ALA A 91 -6.97 4.19 12.52
CA ALA A 91 -6.04 3.41 13.32
C ALA A 91 -5.87 4.03 14.73
N PRO A 92 -6.18 3.29 15.81
CA PRO A 92 -6.09 3.83 17.16
C PRO A 92 -4.62 4.04 17.56
N LEU A 93 -4.35 5.15 18.25
CA LEU A 93 -3.05 5.40 18.83
C LEU A 93 -2.67 4.30 19.83
N PHE A 94 -1.39 3.92 19.83
CA PHE A 94 -0.81 2.91 20.74
C PHE A 94 -1.42 1.50 20.61
N LYS A 95 -1.97 1.18 19.43
CA LYS A 95 -2.46 -0.15 19.09
C LYS A 95 -1.79 -0.62 17.81
N ASP A 96 -1.33 -1.87 17.83
CA ASP A 96 -0.82 -2.51 16.63
C ASP A 96 -1.95 -2.61 15.60
N THR A 97 -1.69 -2.05 14.42
CA THR A 97 -2.59 -2.10 13.27
C THR A 97 -1.80 -2.63 12.09
N TRP A 98 -2.32 -3.70 11.48
CA TRP A 98 -1.65 -4.39 10.38
C TRP A 98 -2.28 -3.99 9.06
N TYR A 99 -1.43 -3.74 8.06
CA TYR A 99 -1.85 -3.40 6.71
C TYR A 99 -1.11 -4.31 5.73
N THR A 100 -1.84 -4.82 4.75
CA THR A 100 -1.26 -5.52 3.62
C THR A 100 -1.71 -4.83 2.34
N LEU A 101 -0.78 -4.58 1.43
CA LEU A 101 -1.11 -4.00 0.13
C LEU A 101 -0.22 -4.59 -0.94
N SER A 102 -0.75 -4.61 -2.17
CA SER A 102 0.00 -4.95 -3.36
C SER A 102 -0.11 -3.82 -4.36
N PHE A 103 0.99 -3.45 -5.00
CA PHE A 103 0.96 -2.49 -6.10
C PHE A 103 1.89 -2.91 -7.22
N LEU A 104 1.55 -2.47 -8.42
CA LEU A 104 2.35 -2.62 -9.62
C LEU A 104 2.65 -1.23 -10.17
N VAL A 105 3.92 -0.97 -10.47
CA VAL A 105 4.34 0.21 -11.22
C VAL A 105 4.68 -0.25 -12.64
N PRO A 106 4.05 0.30 -13.69
CA PRO A 106 4.37 -0.09 -15.08
C PRO A 106 5.86 0.12 -15.42
N GLU A 107 6.40 -0.71 -16.32
CA GLU A 107 7.80 -0.58 -16.77
C GLU A 107 8.08 0.77 -17.42
N ASP A 108 7.09 1.28 -18.15
CA ASP A 108 7.10 2.55 -18.87
C ASP A 108 6.64 3.74 -18.00
N PHE A 109 6.45 3.55 -16.69
CA PHE A 109 6.08 4.64 -15.79
C PHE A 109 7.10 5.79 -15.91
N PRO A 110 6.64 7.04 -16.12
CA PRO A 110 7.53 8.16 -16.38
C PRO A 110 8.37 8.49 -15.15
N MET A 111 9.67 8.27 -15.26
CA MET A 111 10.63 8.55 -14.20
C MET A 111 11.53 9.71 -14.61
N GLU A 112 11.34 10.84 -13.94
CA GLU A 112 12.27 11.96 -13.97
C GLU A 112 13.05 11.97 -12.65
N SER A 113 14.29 12.45 -12.69
CA SER A 113 15.14 12.53 -11.49
C SER A 113 14.52 13.34 -10.33
N THR A 114 13.60 14.27 -10.65
CA THR A 114 12.86 15.09 -9.69
C THR A 114 11.57 14.42 -9.19
N ASN A 115 11.15 13.29 -9.76
CA ASN A 115 9.92 12.62 -9.38
C ASN A 115 10.01 12.05 -7.97
N SER A 116 8.91 12.18 -7.22
CA SER A 116 8.69 11.46 -5.98
C SER A 116 7.21 11.11 -5.89
N CYS A 117 6.84 9.93 -6.37
CA CYS A 117 5.45 9.47 -6.32
C CYS A 117 5.19 8.76 -4.98
N VAL A 118 4.05 9.05 -4.35
CA VAL A 118 3.59 8.37 -3.13
C VAL A 118 2.51 7.38 -3.53
N PHE A 119 2.74 6.09 -3.30
CA PHE A 119 1.77 5.04 -3.65
C PHE A 119 0.87 4.62 -2.49
N ALA A 120 1.37 4.75 -1.27
CA ALA A 120 0.60 4.54 -0.05
C ALA A 120 1.12 5.46 1.04
N GLN A 121 0.23 5.94 1.89
CA GLN A 121 0.57 6.79 3.02
C GLN A 121 -0.41 6.64 4.17
N TRP A 122 0.11 6.74 5.38
CA TRP A 122 -0.67 6.88 6.60
C TRP A 122 -0.55 8.33 7.03
N HIS A 123 -1.69 8.99 7.13
CA HIS A 123 -1.78 10.40 7.45
C HIS A 123 -2.46 10.57 8.80
N ASP A 124 -1.90 11.44 9.65
CA ASP A 124 -2.53 11.83 10.90
C ASP A 124 -3.65 12.85 10.67
N GLN A 125 -4.48 13.06 11.68
CA GLN A 125 -5.31 14.25 11.77
C GLN A 125 -4.45 15.42 12.23
N GLN A 126 -4.63 16.56 11.57
CA GLN A 126 -4.02 17.81 11.98
C GLN A 126 -4.56 18.24 13.34
N ASP A 127 -3.67 18.59 14.27
CA ASP A 127 -4.07 19.19 15.54
C ASP A 127 -4.62 20.61 15.33
N PRO A 128 -5.57 21.09 16.15
CA PRO A 128 -6.07 22.45 16.04
C PRO A 128 -4.94 23.49 16.11
N GLY A 129 -4.82 24.29 15.04
CA GLY A 129 -3.83 25.37 14.91
C GLY A 129 -2.48 24.96 14.31
N ASP A 130 -2.30 23.70 13.93
CA ASP A 130 -1.14 23.25 13.18
C ASP A 130 -1.29 23.54 11.68
N GLY A 131 -0.15 23.65 10.97
CA GLY A 131 -0.14 23.73 9.51
C GLY A 131 -0.21 22.35 8.85
N ASP A 132 -0.33 22.31 7.52
CA ASP A 132 -0.39 21.04 6.77
C ASP A 132 0.82 20.17 7.10
N ARG A 133 0.56 18.92 7.49
CA ARG A 133 1.59 17.95 7.87
C ARG A 133 1.93 17.03 6.71
N ASN A 134 3.17 16.54 6.73
CA ASN A 134 3.52 15.40 5.88
C ASN A 134 2.97 14.13 6.52
N PRO A 135 2.64 13.09 5.73
CA PRO A 135 2.21 11.82 6.29
C PRO A 135 3.30 11.23 7.20
N PRO A 136 2.95 10.77 8.41
CA PRO A 136 3.90 10.11 9.29
C PRO A 136 4.60 8.91 8.67
N ILE A 137 3.93 8.15 7.80
CA ILE A 137 4.51 7.02 7.07
C ILE A 137 4.10 7.14 5.60
N ALA A 138 5.05 6.92 4.70
CA ALA A 138 4.78 6.88 3.25
C ALA A 138 5.67 5.88 2.52
N ILE A 139 5.08 5.19 1.54
CA ILE A 139 5.77 4.38 0.54
C ILE A 139 5.93 5.25 -0.72
N ARG A 140 7.19 5.45 -1.14
CA ARG A 140 7.56 6.43 -2.17
C ARG A 140 8.46 5.80 -3.21
N LEU A 141 8.17 6.03 -4.49
CA LEU A 141 9.14 5.79 -5.56
C LEU A 141 9.84 7.09 -5.92
N ARG A 142 11.14 7.11 -5.72
CA ARG A 142 12.03 8.25 -5.99
C ARG A 142 12.47 8.24 -7.45
N GLY A 143 12.77 9.42 -8.00
CA GLY A 143 13.14 9.62 -9.40
C GLY A 143 14.33 8.80 -9.90
N ASN A 144 15.18 8.32 -8.99
CA ASN A 144 16.28 7.41 -9.27
C ASN A 144 15.86 5.92 -9.31
N GLY A 145 14.57 5.60 -9.21
CA GLY A 145 14.03 4.24 -9.21
C GLY A 145 13.99 3.56 -7.84
N THR A 146 14.51 4.18 -6.77
CA THR A 146 14.50 3.58 -5.44
C THR A 146 13.10 3.65 -4.81
N LEU A 147 12.60 2.51 -4.31
CA LEU A 147 11.42 2.48 -3.47
C LEU A 147 11.82 2.69 -2.00
N ASN A 148 11.28 3.72 -1.36
CA ASN A 148 11.53 4.01 0.06
C ASN A 148 10.26 3.85 0.88
N ILE A 149 10.40 3.30 2.09
CA ILE A 149 9.43 3.49 3.17
C ILE A 149 10.03 4.52 4.11
N THR A 150 9.35 5.66 4.26
CA THR A 150 9.84 6.82 5.03
C THR A 150 8.94 7.14 6.20
N GLY A 151 9.54 7.57 7.30
CA GLY A 151 8.89 8.16 8.45
C GLY A 151 9.13 9.66 8.54
N ARG A 152 8.13 10.41 8.97
CA ARG A 152 8.27 11.82 9.35
C ARG A 152 7.54 12.07 10.67
N TYR A 153 8.27 12.50 11.69
CA TYR A 153 7.67 12.87 12.97
C TYR A 153 8.35 14.13 13.51
N ASN A 154 7.60 14.90 14.30
CA ASN A 154 8.15 15.99 15.09
C ASN A 154 7.50 15.97 16.47
N ALA A 155 8.31 16.10 17.53
CA ALA A 155 7.79 16.23 18.89
C ALA A 155 7.21 17.64 19.14
N GLU A 156 7.63 18.62 18.35
CA GLU A 156 7.13 19.99 18.38
C GLU A 156 6.02 20.20 17.34
N LYS A 157 5.15 21.20 17.59
CA LYS A 157 4.13 21.62 16.63
C LYS A 157 4.75 21.97 15.29
N ILE A 158 4.13 21.51 14.21
CA ILE A 158 4.59 21.80 12.86
C ILE A 158 4.09 23.19 12.48
N GLN A 159 5.02 24.15 12.46
CA GLN A 159 4.77 25.46 11.86
C GLN A 159 4.64 25.30 10.35
N HIS A 160 3.68 26.02 9.74
CA HIS A 160 3.48 26.02 8.29
C HIS A 160 4.81 26.15 7.52
N GLY A 161 5.03 25.22 6.59
CA GLY A 161 6.19 25.26 5.68
C GLY A 161 7.50 24.67 6.22
N LYS A 162 7.55 24.17 7.47
CA LYS A 162 8.72 23.45 8.00
C LYS A 162 8.40 21.97 8.19
N PRO A 163 8.66 21.11 7.19
CA PRO A 163 8.42 19.69 7.36
C PRO A 163 9.34 19.12 8.44
N GLY A 164 8.80 18.23 9.28
CA GLY A 164 9.63 17.46 10.21
C GLY A 164 10.70 16.64 9.47
N PRO A 165 11.78 16.23 10.18
CA PRO A 165 12.84 15.43 9.58
C PRO A 165 12.29 14.14 8.97
N GLU A 166 12.86 13.72 7.84
CA GLU A 166 12.56 12.44 7.20
C GLU A 166 13.57 11.39 7.63
N ILE A 167 13.07 10.21 7.95
CA ILE A 167 13.87 9.01 8.23
C ILE A 167 13.48 7.94 7.23
N THR A 168 14.45 7.22 6.68
CA THR A 168 14.20 6.06 5.81
C THR A 168 14.21 4.79 6.65
N PHE A 169 13.08 4.08 6.69
CA PHE A 169 12.95 2.77 7.36
C PHE A 169 13.38 1.62 6.45
N TYR A 170 13.11 1.75 5.15
CA TYR A 170 13.44 0.77 4.12
C TYR A 170 13.76 1.47 2.82
N ALA A 171 14.73 0.93 2.07
CA ALA A 171 15.07 1.37 0.73
C ALA A 171 15.40 0.16 -0.14
N ASP A 172 14.74 0.07 -1.29
CA ASP A 172 15.05 -0.89 -2.34
C ASP A 172 15.52 -0.15 -3.60
N PRO A 173 16.84 -0.10 -3.84
CA PRO A 173 17.39 0.53 -5.04
C PRO A 173 17.17 -0.31 -6.30
N ASN A 174 16.77 -1.58 -6.16
CA ASN A 174 16.54 -2.51 -7.27
C ASN A 174 15.05 -2.83 -7.44
N PHE A 175 14.17 -1.93 -6.98
CA PHE A 175 12.73 -2.10 -7.05
C PHE A 175 12.30 -2.43 -8.49
N LYS A 176 11.59 -3.54 -8.65
CA LYS A 176 11.16 -4.03 -9.95
C LYS A 176 9.81 -3.44 -10.35
N ARG A 177 9.81 -2.81 -11.52
CA ARG A 177 8.61 -2.36 -12.23
C ARG A 177 8.15 -3.44 -13.20
N GLY A 178 6.90 -3.38 -13.65
CA GLY A 178 6.29 -4.38 -14.53
C GLY A 178 5.74 -5.62 -13.82
N GLU A 179 6.01 -5.76 -12.52
CA GLU A 179 5.51 -6.86 -11.70
C GLU A 179 4.80 -6.36 -10.44
N TRP A 180 3.96 -7.22 -9.89
CA TRP A 180 3.29 -6.94 -8.62
C TRP A 180 4.25 -7.09 -7.45
N ASN A 181 4.23 -6.11 -6.55
CA ASN A 181 5.01 -6.08 -5.33
C ASN A 181 4.06 -6.17 -4.12
N ASP A 182 4.26 -7.18 -3.27
CA ASP A 182 3.41 -7.47 -2.11
C ASP A 182 4.09 -6.98 -0.81
N PHE A 183 3.36 -6.20 0.01
CA PHE A 183 3.79 -5.72 1.32
C PHE A 183 2.89 -6.31 2.40
N LYS A 184 3.50 -6.92 3.42
CA LYS A 184 2.83 -7.64 4.52
C LYS A 184 3.51 -7.37 5.85
#